data_AF-A0A3R7UZ69-F1
#
_entry.id   AF-A0A3R7UZ69-F1
#
_cell.length_a   1.000
_cell.length_b   1.000
_cell.length_c   1.000
_cell.angle_alpha   90.00
_cell.angle_beta   90.00
_cell.angle_gamma   90.00
#
_symmetry.space_group_name_H-M   'P 1'
#
loop_
_entity.id
_entity.type
_entity.pdbx_description
1 polymer ?
#
loop_
_entity_poly.entity_id
_entity_poly.type
_entity_poly.pdbx_seq_one_letter_code
_entity_poly.pdbx_strand_id
1 'polypeptide(L)' 'MKRLSLLVIFLIGCTNNKQPFQLTEDTYEMWQEFITPTKSELAWAQIPWRTTFYDGLIESDIEQKPLLLWAMNGHPLGCT' A
#
# COMPACT_ATOMS: atom_id res chain seq x y z
N MET A 1 -46.19 -28.73 -6.38
CA MET A 1 -45.68 -27.48 -5.78
C MET A 1 -44.33 -27.73 -5.10
N LYS A 2 -43.32 -26.93 -5.47
CA LYS A 2 -42.20 -26.48 -4.62
C LYS A 2 -41.16 -27.50 -4.12
N ARG A 3 -40.68 -28.47 -4.90
CA ARG A 3 -39.46 -29.22 -4.51
C ARG A 3 -38.35 -29.36 -5.54
N LEU A 4 -38.55 -28.89 -6.77
CA LEU A 4 -37.55 -29.02 -7.85
C LEU A 4 -36.84 -27.72 -8.22
N SER A 5 -36.89 -26.70 -7.35
CA SER A 5 -36.36 -25.36 -7.68
C SER A 5 -35.11 -24.93 -6.92
N LEU A 6 -34.53 -25.79 -6.07
CA LEU A 6 -33.45 -25.37 -5.15
C LEU A 6 -32.04 -25.82 -5.53
N LEU A 7 -31.84 -26.58 -6.61
CA LEU A 7 -30.50 -27.10 -6.95
C LEU A 7 -29.68 -26.24 -7.93
N VAL A 8 -30.22 -25.13 -8.44
CA VAL A 8 -29.55 -24.32 -9.48
C VAL A 8 -28.72 -23.15 -8.88
N ILE A 9 -28.87 -22.84 -7.59
CA ILE A 9 -28.27 -21.64 -6.99
C ILE A 9 -26.79 -21.84 -6.56
N PHE A 10 -26.29 -23.08 -6.54
CA PHE A 10 -24.97 -23.39 -5.94
C PHE A 10 -23.77 -23.37 -6.90
N LEU A 11 -23.97 -23.08 -8.20
CA LEU A 11 -22.88 -23.11 -9.19
C LEU A 11 -22.37 -21.72 -9.63
N ILE A 12 -22.83 -20.63 -9.00
CA ILE A 12 -22.33 -19.27 -9.26
C ILE A 12 -21.30 -18.86 -8.18
N GLY A 13 -20.65 -19.85 -7.56
CA GLY A 13 -19.56 -19.63 -6.61
C GLY A 13 -18.22 -19.53 -7.34
N CYS A 14 -17.64 -18.33 -7.34
CA CYS A 14 -16.26 -18.02 -7.73
C CYS A 14 -15.92 -18.12 -9.22
N THR A 15 -16.53 -17.25 -10.04
CA THR A 15 -15.79 -16.77 -11.22
C THR A 15 -14.63 -15.92 -10.72
N ASN A 16 -13.39 -16.41 -10.89
CA ASN A 16 -12.18 -15.60 -10.76
C ASN A 16 -12.19 -14.58 -11.90
N ASN A 17 -12.97 -13.52 -11.73
CA ASN A 17 -13.10 -12.46 -12.70
C ASN A 17 -11.87 -11.56 -12.59
N LYS A 18 -10.72 -12.08 -13.03
CA LYS A 18 -9.51 -11.29 -13.25
C LYS A 18 -9.73 -10.46 -14.51
N GLN A 19 -10.65 -9.50 -14.44
CA GLN A 19 -10.74 -8.48 -15.46
C GLN A 19 -9.37 -7.78 -15.50
N PRO A 20 -8.76 -7.62 -16.69
CA PRO A 20 -7.52 -6.89 -16.80
C PRO A 20 -7.71 -5.48 -16.25
N PHE A 21 -6.65 -4.92 -15.68
CA PHE A 21 -6.64 -3.51 -15.29
C PHE A 21 -7.05 -2.66 -16.49
N GLN A 22 -8.10 -1.86 -16.31
CA GLN A 22 -8.53 -0.85 -17.27
C GLN A 22 -8.73 0.44 -16.49
N LEU A 23 -8.05 1.49 -16.93
CA LEU A 23 -8.25 2.85 -16.43
C LEU A 23 -9.14 3.58 -17.44
N THR A 24 -10.43 3.62 -17.13
CA THR A 24 -11.47 4.32 -17.87
C THR A 24 -12.14 5.34 -16.95
N GLU A 25 -12.98 6.22 -17.51
CA GLU A 25 -13.77 7.16 -16.71
C GLU A 25 -14.59 6.43 -15.63
N ASP A 26 -15.25 5.32 -16.02
CA ASP A 26 -16.10 4.53 -15.12
C ASP A 26 -15.34 3.82 -13.98
N THR A 27 -14.04 3.59 -14.14
CA THR A 27 -13.21 2.85 -13.19
C THR A 27 -12.23 3.73 -12.43
N TYR A 28 -12.14 5.02 -12.80
CA TYR A 28 -11.15 5.95 -12.27
C TYR A 28 -11.23 6.10 -10.76
N GLU A 29 -12.42 6.41 -10.23
CA GLU A 29 -12.62 6.65 -8.79
C GLU A 29 -12.27 5.40 -7.95
N MET A 30 -12.70 4.22 -8.42
CA MET A 30 -12.37 2.94 -7.77
C MET A 30 -10.86 2.75 -7.67
N TRP A 31 -10.13 2.96 -8.77
CA TRP A 31 -8.68 2.79 -8.78
C TRP A 31 -7.97 3.86 -7.99
N GLN A 32 -8.42 5.11 -8.07
CA GLN A 32 -7.87 6.20 -7.27
C GLN A 32 -7.97 5.87 -5.78
N GLU A 33 -9.15 5.44 -5.31
CA GLU A 33 -9.35 5.03 -3.92
C GLU A 33 -8.46 3.84 -3.55
N PHE A 34 -8.40 2.81 -4.42
CA PHE A 34 -7.62 1.60 -4.18
C PHE A 34 -6.11 1.85 -4.07
N ILE A 35 -5.54 2.73 -4.92
CA ILE A 35 -4.09 3.01 -4.93
C ILE A 35 -3.68 4.11 -3.94
N THR A 36 -4.64 4.87 -3.41
CA THR A 36 -4.34 5.93 -2.44
C THR A 36 -3.90 5.29 -1.13
N PRO A 37 -2.67 5.52 -0.66
CA PRO A 37 -2.20 4.92 0.58
C PRO A 37 -3.07 5.36 1.76
N THR A 38 -3.37 4.41 2.64
CA THR A 38 -4.04 4.69 3.91
C THR A 38 -3.14 5.49 4.84
N LYS A 39 -3.73 6.13 5.86
CA LYS A 39 -2.97 6.82 6.91
C LYS A 39 -1.99 5.90 7.63
N SER A 40 -2.34 4.63 7.83
CA SER A 40 -1.47 3.63 8.44
C SER A 40 -0.28 3.27 7.54
N GLU A 41 -0.49 3.16 6.24
CA GLU A 41 0.61 2.93 5.28
C GLU A 41 1.55 4.13 5.17
N LEU A 42 1.04 5.34 5.44
CA LEU A 42 1.83 6.59 5.49
C LEU A 42 2.34 6.94 6.89
N ALA A 43 2.25 6.04 7.89
CA ALA A 43 2.70 6.33 9.25
C ALA A 43 4.20 6.70 9.31
N TRP A 44 5.01 6.12 8.42
CA TRP A 44 6.44 6.45 8.30
C TRP A 44 6.69 7.92 7.97
N ALA A 45 5.78 8.60 7.26
CA ALA A 45 5.91 10.01 6.90
C ALA A 45 5.70 10.96 8.09
N GLN A 46 5.13 10.47 9.19
CA GLN A 46 4.91 11.26 10.42
C GLN A 46 6.13 11.27 11.34
N ILE A 47 7.12 10.41 11.09
CA ILE A 47 8.37 10.40 11.85
C ILE A 47 9.13 11.70 11.53
N PRO A 48 9.66 12.43 12.54
CA PRO A 48 10.39 13.67 12.32
C PRO A 48 11.80 13.39 11.80
N TRP A 49 11.90 12.84 10.59
CA TRP A 49 13.16 12.45 9.95
C TRP A 49 14.15 13.60 9.92
N ARG A 50 15.41 13.28 10.18
CA ARG A 50 16.52 14.22 9.96
C ARG A 50 16.99 14.10 8.52
N THR A 51 17.28 15.25 7.93
CA THR A 51 17.73 15.35 6.53
C THR A 51 19.21 14.99 6.39
N THR A 52 19.96 14.95 7.49
CA THR A 52 21.36 14.54 7.50
C THR A 52 21.60 13.39 8.48
N PHE A 53 22.55 12.52 8.14
CA PHE A 53 22.96 11.43 9.01
C PHE A 53 23.62 11.92 10.31
N TYR A 54 24.36 13.03 10.23
CA TYR A 54 25.10 13.58 11.36
C TYR A 54 24.19 14.16 12.45
N ASP A 55 23.12 14.85 12.06
CA ASP A 55 22.13 15.36 13.02
C ASP A 55 21.46 14.19 13.78
N GLY A 56 21.18 13.09 13.07
CA GLY A 56 20.67 11.87 13.68
C GLY A 56 21.64 11.25 14.70
N LEU A 57 22.95 11.21 14.38
CA LEU A 57 23.97 10.74 15.31
C LEU A 57 24.03 11.58 16.58
N ILE A 58 24.09 12.91 16.45
CA ILE A 58 24.11 13.82 17.60
C ILE A 58 22.88 13.61 18.49
N GLU A 59 21.68 13.60 17.91
CA GLU A 59 20.45 13.44 18.68
C GLU A 59 20.36 12.06 19.34
N SER A 60 20.80 11.00 18.66
CA SER A 60 20.80 9.65 19.23
C SER A 60 21.70 9.53 20.46
N ASP A 61 22.84 10.22 20.45
CA ASP A 61 23.77 10.29 21.58
C ASP A 61 23.19 11.12 22.73
N ILE A 62 22.68 12.33 22.46
CA ILE A 62 22.06 13.18 23.47
C ILE A 62 20.88 12.48 24.16
N GLU A 63 20.03 11.82 23.38
CA GLU A 63 18.81 11.16 23.85
C GLU A 63 19.06 9.75 24.39
N GLN A 64 20.28 9.21 24.24
CA GLN A 64 20.63 7.83 24.57
C GLN A 64 19.66 6.81 23.94
N LYS A 65 19.35 7.00 22.65
CA LYS A 65 18.43 6.16 21.87
C LYS A 65 19.14 5.55 20.66
N PRO A 66 18.73 4.37 20.19
CA PRO A 66 19.29 3.79 18.97
C PRO A 66 18.97 4.67 17.75
N LEU A 67 19.92 4.76 16.82
CA LEU A 67 19.74 5.46 15.54
C LEU A 67 19.07 4.54 14.51
N LEU A 68 17.94 4.98 13.95
CA LEU A 68 17.34 4.38 12.76
C LEU A 68 17.84 5.11 11.52
N LEU A 69 18.63 4.43 10.69
CA LEU A 69 19.03 4.94 9.38
C LEU A 69 18.09 4.40 8.30
N TRP A 70 17.32 5.29 7.67
CA TRP A 70 16.55 4.98 6.47
C TRP A 70 17.23 5.59 5.25
N ALA A 71 17.76 4.74 4.38
CA ALA A 71 18.40 5.16 3.13
C ALA A 71 17.83 4.35 1.98
N MET A 72 17.55 5.02 0.86
CA MET A 72 17.19 4.34 -0.38
C MET A 72 18.49 3.99 -1.11
N ASN A 73 18.93 2.74 -0.99
CA ASN A 73 20.17 2.24 -1.58
C ASN A 73 20.00 1.88 -3.07
N GLY A 74 19.42 2.78 -3.87
CA GLY A 74 19.15 2.55 -5.28
C GLY A 74 19.22 3.84 -6.11
N HIS A 75 19.45 3.70 -7.41
CA HIS A 75 19.33 4.82 -8.34
C HIS A 75 17.89 5.35 -8.23
N PRO A 76 17.66 6.65 -7.93
CA PRO A 76 16.33 7.20 -7.68
C PRO A 76 15.34 7.07 -8.85
N LEU A 77 15.84 6.70 -10.03
CA LEU A 77 15.07 6.43 -11.25
C LEU A 77 14.89 4.93 -11.56
N GLY A 78 15.36 4.02 -10.69
CA GLY A 78 15.29 2.58 -10.93
C GLY A 78 16.11 2.09 -12.15
N CYS A 79 17.05 2.90 -12.65
CA CYS A 79 17.91 2.50 -13.76
C CYS A 79 19.03 1.59 -13.26
N THR A 80 18.89 0.29 -13.48
CA THR A 80 20.01 -0.64 -13.71
C THR A 80 20.03 -1.02 -15.17
#